data_AF-A0A9P0K6X2-F1
#
_entry.id   AF-A0A9P0K6X2-F1
#
_cell.length_a   1.000
_cell.length_b   1.000
_cell.length_c   1.000
_cell.angle_alpha   90.00
_cell.angle_beta   90.00
_cell.angle_gamma   90.00
#
_symmetry.space_group_name_H-M   'P 1'
#
loop_
_entity.id
_entity.type
_entity.pdbx_description
1 polymer ?
#
loop_
_entity_poly.entity_id
_entity_poly.type
_entity_poly.pdbx_seq_one_letter_code
_entity_poly.pdbx_strand_id
1 'polypeptide(L)'
;MMKPFRQNDLDSRAKKIYNYRTSRARRIVENAFGILAARFRIYRTQINLSTKNIESVVRATCVLHNYLMTTSLSSYGSSDYFDRENFEESTTSAGLITRRSTLEPLQRTRQGDSERTAKQRRNEFMSYFVNEGKVHWQDNFIHSLIGSISSFKI
;
A
#
# COMPACT_ATOMS: atom_id res chain seq x y z
N MET A 1 12.64 2.80 0.26
CA MET A 1 11.60 1.93 -0.32
C MET A 1 12.16 1.17 -1.50
N MET A 2 11.86 -0.12 -1.67
CA MET A 2 12.43 -0.93 -2.75
C MET A 2 11.88 -0.53 -4.12
N LYS A 3 12.74 -0.41 -5.14
CA LYS A 3 12.36 0.11 -6.47
C LYS A 3 11.62 -0.97 -7.28
N PRO A 4 10.45 -0.68 -7.87
CA PRO A 4 9.81 -1.61 -8.80
C PRO A 4 10.66 -1.84 -10.06
N PHE A 5 10.41 -2.93 -10.78
CA PHE A 5 10.86 -3.06 -12.17
C PHE A 5 10.17 -1.99 -13.03
N ARG A 6 10.87 -1.48 -14.04
CA ARG A 6 10.33 -0.47 -14.94
C ARG A 6 9.17 -1.08 -15.73
N GLN A 7 8.20 -0.26 -16.11
CA GLN A 7 7.02 -0.74 -16.84
C GLN A 7 7.41 -1.42 -18.17
N ASN A 8 8.39 -0.85 -18.87
CA ASN A 8 8.90 -1.38 -20.14
C ASN A 8 9.72 -2.67 -19.98
N ASP A 9 10.12 -3.01 -18.75
CA ASP A 9 10.92 -4.21 -18.45
C ASP A 9 10.07 -5.34 -17.84
N LEU A 10 8.74 -5.25 -17.85
CA LEU A 10 7.79 -6.24 -17.30
C LEU A 10 7.49 -7.39 -18.29
N ASP A 11 8.54 -7.91 -18.90
CA ASP A 11 8.51 -9.05 -19.84
C ASP A 11 8.15 -10.38 -19.16
N SER A 12 8.63 -10.59 -17.92
CA SER A 12 8.49 -11.87 -17.23
C SER A 12 7.37 -11.87 -16.19
N ARG A 13 6.72 -13.04 -16.03
CA ARG A 13 5.74 -13.30 -14.96
C ARG A 13 6.33 -12.98 -13.58
N ALA A 14 7.60 -13.33 -13.34
CA ALA A 14 8.27 -13.07 -12.08
C ALA A 14 8.34 -11.56 -11.72
N LYS A 15 8.70 -10.71 -12.70
CA LYS A 15 8.74 -9.26 -12.50
C LYS A 15 7.35 -8.67 -12.25
N LYS A 16 6.32 -9.18 -12.93
CA LYS A 16 4.91 -8.79 -12.71
C LYS A 16 4.45 -9.15 -11.30
N ILE A 17 4.73 -10.37 -10.82
CA ILE A 17 4.44 -10.79 -9.44
C ILE A 17 5.10 -9.86 -8.44
N TYR A 18 6.39 -9.59 -8.62
CA TYR A 18 7.12 -8.74 -7.71
C TYR A 18 6.56 -7.32 -7.65
N ASN A 19 6.30 -6.69 -8.80
CA ASN A 19 5.74 -5.35 -8.85
C ASN A 19 4.36 -5.31 -8.20
N TYR A 20 3.48 -6.27 -8.51
CA TYR A 20 2.15 -6.35 -7.93
C TYR A 20 2.22 -6.51 -6.39
N ARG A 21 3.01 -7.45 -5.88
CA ARG A 21 3.18 -7.65 -4.43
C ARG A 21 3.73 -6.42 -3.72
N THR A 22 4.69 -5.73 -4.34
CA THR A 22 5.26 -4.49 -3.79
C THR A 22 4.24 -3.36 -3.77
N SER A 23 3.46 -3.21 -4.85
CA SER A 23 2.37 -2.23 -4.92
C SER A 23 1.27 -2.55 -3.90
N ARG A 24 0.92 -3.83 -3.72
CA ARG A 24 -0.05 -4.27 -2.72
C ARG A 24 0.41 -3.95 -1.30
N ALA A 25 1.67 -4.27 -0.96
CA ALA A 25 2.23 -3.92 0.34
C ALA A 25 2.20 -2.40 0.60
N ARG A 26 2.56 -1.59 -0.41
CA ARG A 26 2.48 -0.12 -0.31
C ARG A 26 1.04 0.34 -0.06
N ARG A 27 0.08 -0.17 -0.83
CA ARG A 27 -1.35 0.18 -0.68
C ARG A 27 -1.89 -0.13 0.71
N ILE A 28 -1.51 -1.27 1.30
CA ILE A 28 -1.92 -1.61 2.68
C ILE A 28 -1.39 -0.57 3.68
N VAL A 29 -0.12 -0.18 3.54
CA VAL A 29 0.52 0.82 4.41
C VAL A 29 -0.12 2.20 4.21
N GLU A 30 -0.35 2.62 2.97
CA GLU A 30 -1.00 3.89 2.64
C GLU A 30 -2.43 3.96 3.16
N ASN A 31 -3.22 2.88 3.02
CA ASN A 31 -4.57 2.80 3.56
C ASN A 31 -4.54 2.94 5.09
N ALA A 32 -3.65 2.24 5.79
CA ALA A 32 -3.51 2.36 7.24
C ALA A 32 -3.20 3.81 7.68
N PHE A 33 -2.25 4.47 7.01
CA PHE A 33 -1.96 5.88 7.30
C PHE A 33 -3.11 6.81 6.93
N GLY A 34 -3.81 6.56 5.82
CA GLY A 34 -5.00 7.30 5.41
C GLY A 34 -6.11 7.22 6.45
N ILE A 35 -6.33 6.04 7.03
CA ILE A 35 -7.28 5.83 8.13
C ILE A 35 -6.90 6.65 9.35
N LEU A 36 -5.64 6.55 9.78
CA LEU A 36 -5.16 7.32 10.94
C LEU A 36 -5.28 8.82 10.68
N ALA A 37 -4.93 9.31 9.50
CA ALA A 37 -5.02 10.71 9.14
C ALA A 37 -6.46 11.23 9.03
N ALA A 38 -7.38 10.41 8.53
CA ALA A 38 -8.79 10.76 8.45
C ALA A 38 -9.45 10.84 9.84
N ARG A 39 -9.01 10.02 10.79
CA ARG A 39 -9.62 9.91 12.13
C ARG A 39 -8.95 10.81 13.16
N PHE A 40 -7.63 10.92 13.14
CA PHE A 40 -6.87 11.66 14.14
C PHE A 40 -6.26 12.92 13.51
N ARG A 41 -6.78 14.07 13.93
CA ARG A 41 -6.40 15.39 13.40
C ARG A 41 -4.90 15.68 13.51
N ILE A 42 -4.20 15.08 14.47
CA ILE A 42 -2.75 15.24 14.68
C ILE A 42 -1.92 14.89 13.43
N TYR A 43 -2.40 13.97 12.58
CA TYR A 43 -1.70 13.57 11.35
C TYR A 43 -2.03 14.45 10.14
N ARG A 44 -2.97 15.40 10.27
CA ARG A 44 -3.37 16.31 9.17
C ARG A 44 -2.53 17.58 9.12
N THR A 45 -1.69 17.80 10.11
CA THR A 45 -0.85 19.00 10.26
C THR A 45 0.61 18.62 10.46
N GLN A 46 1.53 19.58 10.27
CA GLN A 46 2.92 19.38 10.65
C GLN A 46 3.01 18.97 12.13
N ILE A 47 3.75 17.88 12.36
CA ILE A 47 3.91 17.29 13.68
C ILE A 47 5.12 17.95 14.35
N ASN A 48 4.87 18.96 15.17
CA ASN A 48 5.90 19.64 15.96
C ASN A 48 6.11 18.93 17.30
N LEU A 49 6.44 17.64 17.26
CA LEU A 49 6.73 16.81 18.45
C LEU A 49 8.10 16.17 18.31
N SER A 50 8.76 15.93 19.44
CA SER A 50 10.00 15.13 19.46
C SER A 50 9.72 13.68 19.02
N THR A 51 10.76 13.00 18.52
CA THR A 51 10.68 11.60 18.08
C THR A 51 10.12 10.66 19.15
N LYS A 52 10.52 10.87 20.42
CA LYS A 52 10.01 10.11 21.56
C LYS A 52 8.50 10.31 21.78
N ASN A 53 7.99 11.52 21.59
CA ASN A 53 6.59 11.82 21.80
C ASN A 53 5.71 11.33 20.65
N ILE A 54 6.16 11.46 19.39
CA ILE A 54 5.41 10.95 18.25
C ILE A 54 5.30 9.42 18.26
N GLU A 55 6.30 8.71 18.77
CA GLU A 55 6.20 7.26 18.93
C GLU A 55 5.04 6.87 19.86
N SER A 56 4.91 7.53 21.01
CA SER A 56 3.79 7.34 21.94
C SER A 56 2.45 7.69 21.30
N VAL A 57 2.38 8.76 20.50
CA VAL A 57 1.16 9.16 19.77
C VAL A 57 0.76 8.09 18.75
N VAL A 58 1.71 7.57 17.97
CA VAL A 58 1.44 6.49 16.99
C VAL A 58 0.95 5.23 17.70
N ARG A 59 1.59 4.82 18.81
CA ARG A 59 1.12 3.68 19.60
C ARG A 59 -0.28 3.90 20.16
N ALA A 60 -0.55 5.08 20.74
CA ALA A 60 -1.84 5.41 21.33
C ALA A 60 -2.98 5.42 20.28
N THR A 61 -2.73 5.99 19.10
CA THR A 61 -3.73 6.02 18.02
C THR A 61 -4.00 4.64 17.44
N CYS A 62 -2.99 3.77 17.32
CA CYS A 62 -3.19 2.37 16.95
C CYS A 62 -4.05 1.61 17.97
N VAL A 63 -3.76 1.76 19.27
CA VAL A 63 -4.55 1.12 20.34
C VAL A 63 -5.98 1.65 20.33
N LEU A 64 -6.16 2.97 20.22
CA LEU A 64 -7.48 3.59 20.18
C LEU A 64 -8.27 3.19 18.93
N HIS A 65 -7.62 3.10 17.77
CA HIS A 65 -8.23 2.60 16.54
C HIS A 65 -8.76 1.17 16.73
N ASN A 66 -7.92 0.27 17.25
CA ASN A 66 -8.30 -1.12 17.48
C ASN A 66 -9.45 -1.26 18.49
N TYR A 67 -9.40 -0.46 19.57
CA TYR A 67 -10.47 -0.41 20.56
C TYR A 67 -11.80 0.03 19.94
N LEU A 68 -11.80 1.15 19.21
CA LEU A 68 -13.01 1.70 18.59
C LEU A 68 -13.57 0.80 17.47
N MET A 69 -12.71 0.11 16.72
CA MET A 69 -13.14 -0.92 15.77
C MET A 69 -13.86 -2.07 16.45
N THR A 70 -13.50 -2.40 17.69
CA THR A 70 -14.09 -3.50 18.46
C THR A 70 -15.38 -3.07 19.16
N THR A 71 -15.39 -1.90 19.79
CA THR A 71 -16.52 -1.46 20.63
C THR A 71 -17.59 -0.69 19.88
N SER A 72 -17.27 -0.12 18.71
CA SER A 72 -18.09 0.93 18.10
C SER A 72 -18.08 0.87 16.57
N LEU A 73 -17.94 -0.32 15.99
CA LEU A 73 -17.78 -0.52 14.54
C LEU A 73 -18.80 0.24 13.68
N SER A 74 -20.08 0.21 14.05
CA SER A 74 -21.15 0.87 13.29
C SER A 74 -20.99 2.39 13.17
N SER A 75 -20.42 3.04 14.19
CA SER A 75 -20.17 4.49 14.22
C SER A 75 -18.74 4.85 13.77
N TYR A 76 -17.76 4.03 14.13
CA TYR A 76 -16.35 4.30 13.92
C TYR A 76 -15.84 3.86 12.53
N GLY A 77 -16.41 2.81 11.96
CA GLY A 77 -15.87 2.17 10.76
C GLY A 77 -16.96 1.54 9.93
N SER A 78 -17.85 2.37 9.35
CA SER A 78 -18.74 1.84 8.33
C SER A 78 -17.90 1.20 7.21
N SER A 79 -18.33 0.02 6.78
CA SER A 79 -17.67 -0.84 5.79
C SER A 79 -17.19 -0.08 4.54
N ASP A 80 -17.87 1.00 4.18
CA ASP A 80 -17.60 1.78 2.97
C ASP A 80 -16.50 2.84 3.13
N TYR A 81 -15.97 3.05 4.33
CA TYR A 81 -14.93 4.04 4.56
C TYR A 81 -13.55 3.59 4.08
N PHE A 82 -13.29 2.27 4.07
CA PHE A 82 -11.96 1.70 3.88
C PHE A 82 -11.80 1.06 2.50
N ASP A 83 -10.57 1.04 1.98
CA ASP A 83 -10.28 0.30 0.76
C ASP A 83 -10.46 -1.20 0.99
N ARG A 84 -11.09 -1.88 0.02
CA ARG A 84 -11.35 -3.31 0.06
C ARG A 84 -10.75 -4.02 -1.15
N GLU A 85 -10.12 -5.15 -0.90
CA GLU A 85 -9.64 -6.04 -1.94
C GLU A 85 -10.65 -7.18 -2.12
N ASN A 86 -11.13 -7.38 -3.34
CA ASN A 86 -11.91 -8.55 -3.70
C ASN A 86 -10.98 -9.53 -4.41
N PHE A 87 -10.69 -10.67 -3.76
CA PHE A 87 -9.79 -11.69 -4.30
C PHE A 87 -10.44 -12.54 -5.40
N GLU A 88 -11.76 -12.67 -5.40
CA GLU A 88 -12.50 -13.44 -6.40
C GLU A 88 -12.56 -12.69 -7.72
N GLU A 89 -12.88 -11.38 -7.66
CA GLU A 89 -12.93 -10.52 -8.85
C GLU A 89 -11.56 -9.93 -9.23
N SER A 90 -10.55 -10.13 -8.39
CA SER A 90 -9.23 -9.49 -8.54
C SER A 90 -9.31 -7.96 -8.65
N THR A 91 -10.27 -7.35 -7.95
CA THR A 91 -10.53 -5.91 -7.95
C THR A 91 -10.14 -5.28 -6.62
N THR A 92 -10.00 -3.95 -6.65
CA THR A 92 -9.83 -3.15 -5.43
C THR A 92 -10.81 -2.01 -5.47
N SER A 93 -11.69 -1.96 -4.48
CA SER A 93 -12.66 -0.90 -4.31
C SER A 93 -12.09 0.15 -3.37
N ALA A 94 -11.92 1.37 -3.86
CA ALA A 94 -11.50 2.49 -3.02
C ALA A 94 -12.64 2.89 -2.06
N GLY A 95 -12.31 2.97 -0.77
CA GLY A 95 -13.21 3.43 0.28
C GLY A 95 -13.40 4.94 0.26
N LEU A 96 -14.38 5.42 1.04
CA LEU A 96 -14.75 6.83 1.09
C LEU A 96 -13.59 7.74 1.54
N ILE A 97 -12.69 7.23 2.40
CA ILE A 97 -11.50 7.97 2.86
C ILE A 97 -10.56 8.24 1.69
N THR A 98 -10.25 7.21 0.91
CA THR A 98 -9.37 7.33 -0.27
C THR A 98 -10.01 8.22 -1.33
N ARG A 99 -11.32 8.09 -1.58
CA ARG A 99 -12.05 8.93 -2.55
C ARG A 99 -12.13 10.41 -2.15
N ARG A 100 -12.18 10.72 -0.85
CA ARG A 100 -12.24 12.10 -0.31
C ARG A 100 -10.89 12.64 0.13
N SER A 101 -9.82 11.87 -0.06
CA SER A 101 -8.48 12.28 0.32
C SER A 101 -8.05 13.48 -0.53
N THR A 102 -7.67 14.58 0.13
CA THR A 102 -7.02 15.74 -0.50
C THR A 102 -5.50 15.62 -0.47
N LEU A 103 -4.97 14.42 -0.18
CA LEU A 103 -3.53 14.18 -0.17
C LEU A 103 -3.03 14.18 -1.62
N GLU A 104 -2.13 15.10 -1.92
CA GLU A 104 -1.47 15.17 -3.21
C GLU A 104 -0.60 13.92 -3.44
N PRO A 105 -0.59 13.35 -4.65
CA PRO A 105 0.34 12.29 -5.01
C PRO A 105 1.78 12.71 -4.72
N LEU A 106 2.57 11.81 -4.14
CA LEU A 106 3.98 12.08 -3.89
C LEU A 106 4.67 12.47 -5.19
N GLN A 107 5.38 13.61 -5.16
CA GLN A 107 6.10 14.12 -6.32
C GLN A 107 7.10 13.05 -6.78
N ARG A 108 7.01 12.67 -8.06
CA ARG A 108 7.93 11.70 -8.67
C ARG A 108 9.34 12.28 -8.67
N THR A 109 10.14 11.94 -7.66
CA THR A 109 11.58 12.25 -7.67
C THR A 109 12.22 11.51 -8.85
N ARG A 110 13.15 12.14 -9.57
CA ARG A 110 14.00 11.46 -10.56
C ARG A 110 14.77 10.36 -9.84
N GLN A 111 14.22 9.15 -9.85
CA GLN A 111 14.86 8.01 -9.22
C GLN A 111 16.01 7.57 -10.12
N GLY A 112 17.21 8.02 -9.76
CA GLY A 112 18.47 7.58 -10.34
C GLY A 112 18.59 6.06 -10.41
N ASP A 113 19.58 5.59 -11.15
CA ASP A 113 19.76 4.16 -11.34
C ASP A 113 20.13 3.51 -10.01
N SER A 114 19.41 2.44 -9.64
CA SER A 114 19.61 1.81 -8.33
C SER A 114 20.98 1.18 -8.26
N GLU A 115 21.63 1.32 -7.10
CA GLU A 115 22.88 0.65 -6.79
C GLU A 115 22.77 -0.87 -7.04
N ARG A 116 23.89 -1.51 -7.41
CA ARG A 116 23.92 -2.95 -7.75
C ARG A 116 23.35 -3.81 -6.62
N THR A 117 23.67 -3.51 -5.37
CA THR A 117 23.16 -4.20 -4.18
C THR A 117 21.63 -4.11 -4.06
N ALA A 118 21.04 -2.95 -4.36
CA ALA A 118 19.59 -2.78 -4.33
C ALA A 118 18.89 -3.57 -5.45
N LYS A 119 19.51 -3.64 -6.64
CA LYS A 119 19.03 -4.50 -7.75
C LYS A 119 19.09 -5.98 -7.36
N GLN A 120 20.16 -6.40 -6.69
CA GLN A 120 20.32 -7.77 -6.20
C GLN A 120 19.24 -8.14 -5.17
N ARG A 121 19.06 -7.34 -4.12
CA ARG A 121 17.99 -7.55 -3.11
C ARG A 121 16.61 -7.66 -3.75
N ARG A 122 16.32 -6.80 -4.73
CA ARG A 122 15.06 -6.89 -5.49
C ARG A 122 14.92 -8.24 -6.20
N ASN A 123 15.98 -8.72 -6.84
CA ASN A 123 15.96 -10.00 -7.54
C ASN A 123 15.80 -11.18 -6.56
N GLU A 124 16.41 -11.11 -5.38
CA GLU A 124 16.22 -12.08 -4.29
C GLU A 124 14.76 -12.13 -3.85
N PHE A 125 14.13 -10.97 -3.57
CA PHE A 125 12.70 -10.90 -3.26
C PHE A 125 11.82 -11.40 -4.40
N MET A 126 12.15 -11.07 -5.65
CA MET A 126 11.44 -11.57 -6.82
C MET A 126 11.49 -13.10 -6.88
N SER A 127 12.67 -13.70 -6.68
CA SER A 127 12.83 -15.15 -6.64
C SER A 127 12.00 -15.76 -5.51
N TYR A 128 12.10 -15.21 -4.30
CA TYR A 128 11.31 -15.66 -3.15
C TYR A 128 9.80 -15.62 -3.43
N PHE A 129 9.28 -14.53 -3.98
CA PHE A 129 7.84 -14.37 -4.25
C PHE A 129 7.28 -15.34 -5.30
N VAL A 130 8.12 -15.86 -6.20
CA VAL A 130 7.72 -16.86 -7.19
C VAL A 130 7.80 -18.28 -6.64
N ASN A 131 8.70 -18.51 -5.69
CA ASN A 131 9.01 -19.82 -5.11
C ASN A 131 8.39 -19.95 -3.70
N GLU A 132 9.21 -20.02 -2.65
CA GLU A 132 8.81 -20.22 -1.26
C GLU A 132 7.71 -19.27 -0.77
N GLY A 133 7.77 -18.01 -1.21
CA GLY A 133 6.81 -16.97 -0.85
C GLY A 133 5.57 -16.92 -1.75
N LYS A 134 5.34 -17.91 -2.62
CA LYS A 134 4.19 -17.95 -3.53
C LYS A 134 2.88 -18.02 -2.74
N VAL A 135 1.91 -17.23 -3.20
CA VAL A 135 0.56 -17.13 -2.63
C VAL A 135 -0.48 -17.42 -3.70
N HIS A 136 -1.60 -18.03 -3.32
CA HIS A 136 -2.59 -18.54 -4.29
C HIS A 136 -3.22 -17.44 -5.16
N TRP A 137 -3.38 -16.22 -4.63
CA TRP A 137 -4.06 -15.11 -5.31
C TRP A 137 -3.15 -14.31 -6.26
N GLN A 138 -1.82 -14.44 -6.21
CA GLN A 138 -0.94 -13.50 -6.93
C GLN A 138 -1.04 -13.61 -8.46
N ASP A 139 -1.42 -14.78 -8.97
CA ASP A 139 -1.53 -15.02 -10.40
C ASP A 139 -2.80 -14.36 -10.99
N ASN A 140 -3.92 -14.40 -10.26
CA ASN A 140 -5.19 -13.84 -10.71
C ASN A 140 -5.10 -12.34 -11.01
N PHE A 141 -4.37 -11.61 -10.17
CA PHE A 141 -4.17 -10.16 -10.32
C PHE A 141 -3.19 -9.78 -11.42
N ILE A 142 -2.38 -10.70 -11.96
CA ILE A 142 -1.44 -10.37 -13.03
C ILE A 142 -2.07 -10.57 -14.40
N HIS A 143 -3.00 -11.53 -14.50
CA HIS A 143 -3.77 -11.77 -15.70
C HIS A 143 -4.80 -10.65 -15.96
N SER A 144 -5.44 -10.11 -14.92
CA SER A 144 -6.38 -8.97 -15.05
C SER A 144 -5.69 -7.64 -15.44
N LEU A 145 -4.41 -7.47 -15.10
CA LEU A 145 -3.64 -6.26 -15.44
C LEU A 145 -3.26 -6.15 -16.92
N ILE A 146 -3.44 -7.19 -17.72
CA ILE A 146 -3.21 -7.17 -19.18
C ILE A 146 -4.31 -6.38 -19.90
N GLY A 147 -5.51 -6.26 -19.31
CA GLY A 147 -6.65 -5.50 -19.89
C GLY A 147 -6.82 -4.07 -19.37
N SER A 148 -6.17 -3.67 -18.28
CA SER A 148 -6.43 -2.39 -17.59
C SER A 148 -5.15 -1.57 -17.34
N ILE A 149 -4.25 -1.53 -18.32
CA ILE A 149 -2.96 -0.79 -18.25
C ILE A 149 -3.17 0.74 -18.12
N SER A 150 -4.40 1.24 -18.25
CA SER A 150 -4.71 2.67 -18.13
C SER A 150 -4.73 3.23 -16.69
N SER A 151 -4.77 2.41 -15.63
CA SER A 151 -5.12 2.93 -14.29
C SER A 151 -4.04 2.87 -13.23
N PHE A 152 -2.83 2.40 -13.52
CA PHE A 152 -1.70 2.49 -12.57
C PHE A 152 -0.98 3.84 -12.71
N LYS A 153 -1.65 4.91 -12.29
CA LYS A 153 -1.00 6.17 -11.90
C LYS A 153 -0.72 6.12 -10.41
N ILE A 154 0.52 5.78 -10.08
CA ILE A 154 1.28 6.28 -8.92
C ILE A 154 2.65 6.67 -9.47
#